data_AF-A0A9E6ULF7-F1
#
_entry.id   AF-A0A9E6ULF7-F1
#
_cell.length_a   1.000
_cell.length_b   1.000
_cell.length_c   1.000
_cell.angle_alpha   90.00
_cell.angle_beta   90.00
_cell.angle_gamma   90.00
#
_symmetry.space_group_name_H-M   'P 1'
#
loop_
_entity.id
_entity.type
_entity.pdbx_description
1 polymer ?
#
loop_
_entity_poly.entity_id
_entity_poly.type
_entity_poly.pdbx_seq_one_letter_code
_entity_poly.pdbx_strand_id
1 'polypeptide(L)'
;MPPSETDIGFDPLAVGAGSPPRSAAATRLAQAGQAIFGPRFHAPLATELKVSRPLLFAMVNDQRRITPDVERRLAVTIRARIVPQLEARIETLALLAESIERKLEAYSQTPAVQAEPRP
;
A
#
# COMPACT_ATOMS: atom_id res chain seq x y z
N MET A 1 29.52 -57.89 -26.46
CA MET A 1 28.65 -57.32 -25.41
C MET A 1 28.39 -55.85 -25.77
N PRO A 2 27.14 -55.44 -26.03
CA PRO A 2 26.82 -54.02 -26.19
C PRO A 2 26.75 -53.34 -24.82
N PRO A 3 27.05 -52.03 -24.70
CA PRO A 3 26.77 -51.28 -23.49
C PRO A 3 25.27 -51.04 -23.36
N SER A 4 24.74 -51.34 -22.18
CA SER A 4 23.35 -51.18 -21.79
C SER A 4 22.89 -49.72 -21.84
N GLU A 5 21.67 -49.52 -22.33
CA GLU A 5 20.91 -48.28 -22.32
C GLU A 5 20.75 -47.77 -20.89
N THR A 6 21.27 -46.57 -20.60
CA THR A 6 20.91 -45.83 -19.41
C THR A 6 19.62 -45.07 -19.71
N ASP A 7 18.54 -45.60 -19.15
CA ASP A 7 17.21 -45.02 -19.07
C ASP A 7 17.29 -43.59 -18.51
N ILE A 8 17.21 -42.59 -19.39
CA ILE A 8 17.08 -41.18 -19.00
C ILE A 8 15.63 -41.05 -18.54
N GLY A 9 15.43 -41.25 -17.23
CA GLY A 9 14.19 -40.93 -16.54
C GLY A 9 13.80 -39.49 -16.84
N PHE A 10 12.90 -39.32 -17.81
CA PHE A 10 12.28 -38.05 -18.14
C PHE A 10 11.24 -37.81 -17.06
N ASP A 11 11.64 -37.12 -15.99
CA ASP A 11 10.74 -36.70 -14.92
C ASP A 11 9.79 -35.61 -15.48
N PRO A 12 8.52 -35.90 -15.79
CA PRO A 12 7.63 -34.96 -16.47
C PRO A 12 6.98 -33.97 -15.48
N LEU A 13 7.49 -33.88 -14.23
CA LEU A 13 6.93 -33.06 -13.17
C LEU A 13 7.65 -31.74 -12.92
N ALA A 14 8.53 -31.29 -13.82
CA ALA A 14 8.97 -29.89 -13.86
C ALA A 14 7.88 -28.94 -14.43
N VAL A 15 6.61 -29.17 -14.11
CA VAL A 15 5.49 -28.28 -14.42
C VAL A 15 5.18 -27.50 -13.15
N GLY A 16 5.75 -26.30 -13.04
CA GLY A 16 5.43 -25.39 -11.95
C GLY A 16 6.56 -24.51 -11.46
N ALA A 17 7.48 -24.08 -12.32
CA ALA A 17 8.22 -22.85 -12.03
C ALA A 17 7.23 -21.68 -12.18
N GLY A 18 6.39 -21.50 -11.14
CA GLY A 18 5.62 -20.27 -10.99
C GLY A 18 6.55 -19.10 -11.20
N SER A 19 6.10 -18.11 -11.97
CA SER A 19 6.87 -16.92 -12.31
C SER A 19 7.68 -16.45 -11.09
N PRO A 20 8.97 -16.11 -11.26
CA PRO A 20 9.81 -15.72 -10.14
C PRO A 20 9.08 -14.66 -9.29
N PRO A 21 9.09 -14.79 -7.96
CA PRO A 21 8.40 -13.83 -7.11
C PRO A 21 8.95 -12.44 -7.44
N ARG A 22 8.04 -11.52 -7.81
CA ARG A 22 8.39 -10.12 -8.09
C ARG A 22 9.33 -9.61 -7.02
N SER A 23 10.39 -8.91 -7.42
CA SER A 23 11.31 -8.32 -6.47
C SER A 23 10.57 -7.46 -5.44
N ALA A 24 11.04 -7.50 -4.18
CA ALA A 24 10.46 -6.70 -3.10
C ALA A 24 10.47 -5.19 -3.42
N ALA A 25 11.46 -4.74 -4.20
CA ALA A 25 11.55 -3.36 -4.66
C ALA A 25 10.42 -3.02 -5.67
N ALA A 26 10.17 -3.88 -6.67
CA ALA A 26 9.09 -3.67 -7.64
C ALA A 26 7.71 -3.65 -6.96
N THR A 27 7.50 -4.54 -5.99
CA THR A 27 6.28 -4.58 -5.17
C THR A 27 6.09 -3.29 -4.37
N ARG A 28 7.13 -2.81 -3.67
CA ARG A 28 7.08 -1.55 -2.91
C ARG A 28 6.80 -0.35 -3.81
N LEU A 29 7.42 -0.30 -4.99
CA LEU A 29 7.20 0.78 -5.97
C LEU A 29 5.73 0.80 -6.44
N ALA A 30 5.17 -0.36 -6.77
CA ALA A 30 3.78 -0.49 -7.18
C ALA A 30 2.80 -0.08 -6.07
N GLN A 31 3.04 -0.56 -4.84
CA GLN A 31 2.23 -0.22 -3.66
C GLN A 31 2.28 1.27 -3.34
N ALA A 32 3.46 1.88 -3.38
CA ALA A 32 3.61 3.32 -3.16
C ALA A 32 2.88 4.13 -4.24
N GLY A 33 3.01 3.73 -5.51
CA GLY A 33 2.26 4.34 -6.60
C GLY A 33 0.75 4.28 -6.38
N GLN A 34 0.23 3.10 -6.05
CA GLN A 34 -1.19 2.88 -5.76
C GLN A 34 -1.67 3.71 -4.56
N ALA A 35 -0.89 3.78 -3.48
CA ALA A 35 -1.25 4.53 -2.28
C ALA A 35 -1.31 6.04 -2.52
N ILE A 36 -0.39 6.58 -3.33
CA ILE A 36 -0.30 8.03 -3.56
C ILE A 36 -1.23 8.50 -4.69
N PHE A 37 -1.37 7.71 -5.76
CA PHE A 37 -2.04 8.15 -7.00
C PHE A 37 -3.18 7.23 -7.45
N GLY A 38 -3.46 6.15 -6.73
CA GLY A 38 -4.53 5.21 -7.05
C GLY A 38 -4.25 4.33 -8.27
N PRO A 39 -5.29 3.69 -8.87
CA PRO A 39 -5.13 2.64 -9.89
C PRO A 39 -4.44 3.08 -11.18
N ARG A 40 -4.38 4.39 -11.46
CA ARG A 40 -3.74 4.96 -12.65
C ARG A 40 -2.40 5.62 -12.33
N PHE A 41 -1.66 5.10 -11.35
CA PHE A 41 -0.45 5.72 -10.81
C PHE A 41 0.74 5.82 -11.77
N HIS A 42 0.81 5.01 -12.82
CA HIS A 42 2.02 4.91 -13.65
C HIS A 42 2.44 6.24 -14.30
N ALA A 43 1.50 7.05 -14.76
CA ALA A 43 1.81 8.36 -15.34
C ALA A 43 2.29 9.38 -14.28
N PRO A 44 1.51 9.67 -13.21
CA PRO A 44 1.93 10.65 -12.21
C PRO A 44 3.19 10.22 -11.44
N LEU A 45 3.34 8.93 -11.13
CA LEU A 45 4.53 8.43 -10.45
C LEU A 45 5.79 8.55 -11.34
N ALA A 46 5.67 8.34 -12.65
CA ALA A 46 6.80 8.50 -13.57
C ALA A 46 7.27 9.97 -13.62
N THR A 47 6.32 10.92 -13.65
CA THR A 47 6.60 12.35 -13.58
C THR A 47 7.34 12.72 -12.29
N GLU A 48 6.85 12.25 -11.15
CA GLU A 48 7.44 12.53 -9.83
C GLU A 48 8.87 11.97 -9.69
N LEU A 49 9.08 10.73 -10.17
CA LEU A 49 10.40 10.09 -10.15
C LEU A 49 11.33 10.61 -11.26
N LYS A 50 10.82 11.46 -12.18
CA LYS A 50 11.46 11.95 -13.40
C LYS A 50 12.05 10.81 -14.25
N VAL A 51 11.26 9.77 -14.44
CA VAL A 51 11.55 8.64 -15.33
C VAL A 51 10.51 8.59 -16.44
N SER A 52 10.83 7.89 -17.53
CA SER A 52 9.81 7.67 -18.56
C SER A 52 8.75 6.68 -18.07
N ARG A 53 7.51 6.84 -18.54
CA ARG A 53 6.42 5.91 -18.22
C ARG A 53 6.72 4.45 -18.61
N PRO A 54 7.33 4.15 -19.79
CA PRO A 54 7.74 2.79 -20.11
C PRO A 54 8.80 2.23 -19.14
N LEU A 55 9.75 3.06 -18.70
CA LEU A 55 10.75 2.63 -17.72
C LEU A 55 10.12 2.31 -16.37
N LEU A 56 9.19 3.15 -15.90
CA LEU A 56 8.44 2.86 -14.67
C LEU A 56 7.65 1.56 -14.79
N PHE A 57 6.96 1.35 -15.91
CA PHE A 57 6.21 0.13 -16.16
C PHE A 57 7.12 -1.11 -16.13
N ALA A 58 8.30 -1.03 -16.76
CA ALA A 58 9.28 -2.11 -16.73
C ALA A 58 9.80 -2.36 -15.29
N MET A 59 10.03 -1.32 -14.49
CA MET A 59 10.45 -1.47 -13.08
C MET A 59 9.37 -2.11 -12.20
N VAL A 60 8.12 -1.69 -12.36
CA VAL A 60 6.96 -2.27 -11.62
C VAL A 60 6.74 -3.74 -11.99
N ASN A 61 7.04 -4.12 -13.22
CA ASN A 61 6.93 -5.51 -13.70
C ASN A 61 8.25 -6.30 -13.57
N ASP A 62 9.21 -5.79 -12.81
CA ASP A 62 10.50 -6.43 -12.54
C ASP A 62 11.37 -6.73 -13.79
N GLN A 63 11.04 -6.10 -14.91
CA GLN A 63 11.78 -6.17 -16.18
C GLN A 63 13.00 -5.25 -16.17
N ARG A 64 13.05 -4.28 -15.25
CA ARG A 64 14.16 -3.34 -15.04
C ARG A 64 14.44 -3.23 -13.55
N ARG A 65 15.73 -3.19 -13.18
CA ARG A 65 16.14 -2.93 -11.80
C ARG A 65 15.80 -1.51 -11.39
N ILE A 66 15.34 -1.35 -10.15
CA ILE A 66 15.14 -0.05 -9.52
C ILE A 66 16.49 0.46 -9.04
N THR A 67 16.83 1.69 -9.39
CA THR A 67 18.09 2.31 -8.99
C THR A 67 17.97 3.00 -7.63
N PRO A 68 19.07 3.18 -6.88
CA PRO A 68 19.05 3.88 -5.60
C PRO A 68 18.53 5.33 -5.69
N ASP A 69 18.73 6.00 -6.83
CA ASP A 69 18.19 7.35 -7.06
C ASP A 69 16.65 7.34 -7.16
N VAL A 70 16.08 6.33 -7.82
CA VAL A 70 14.62 6.15 -7.88
C VAL A 70 14.05 5.85 -6.50
N GLU A 71 14.71 5.00 -5.71
CA GLU A 71 14.28 4.73 -4.32
C GLU A 71 14.34 6.00 -3.45
N ARG A 72 15.39 6.79 -3.58
CA ARG A 72 15.54 8.06 -2.85
C ARG A 72 14.42 9.05 -3.20
N ARG A 73 14.13 9.22 -4.49
CA ARG A 73 13.04 10.11 -4.95
C ARG A 73 11.69 9.62 -4.46
N LEU A 74 11.44 8.31 -4.54
CA LEU A 74 10.22 7.71 -4.03
C LEU A 74 10.03 7.99 -2.53
N ALA A 75 11.09 7.84 -1.73
CA ALA A 75 11.06 8.14 -0.30
C ALA A 75 10.72 9.62 -0.03
N VAL A 76 11.29 10.55 -0.81
CA VAL A 76 10.96 11.98 -0.71
C VAL A 76 9.49 12.24 -1.07
N THR A 77 9.00 11.67 -2.17
CA THR A 77 7.60 11.82 -2.59
C THR A 77 6.62 11.25 -1.55
N ILE A 78 6.92 10.08 -0.97
CA ILE A 78 6.12 9.49 0.11
C ILE A 78 6.07 10.45 1.30
N ARG A 79 7.21 10.94 1.79
CA ARG A 79 7.24 11.87 2.92
C ARG A 79 6.45 13.13 2.64
N ALA A 80 6.60 13.72 1.45
CA ALA A 80 5.93 14.97 1.10
C ALA A 80 4.41 14.83 0.95
N ARG A 81 3.90 13.67 0.48
CA ARG A 81 2.47 13.50 0.18
C ARG A 81 1.71 12.73 1.24
N ILE A 82 2.29 11.68 1.82
CA ILE A 82 1.59 10.78 2.74
C ILE A 82 1.61 11.31 4.17
N VAL A 83 2.74 11.84 4.66
CA VAL A 83 2.85 12.29 6.06
C VAL A 83 1.84 13.39 6.38
N PRO A 84 1.71 14.48 5.57
CA PRO A 84 0.73 15.52 5.86
C PRO A 84 -0.72 15.03 5.81
N GLN A 85 -1.03 14.08 4.91
CA GLN A 85 -2.37 13.50 4.82
C GLN A 85 -2.70 12.64 6.05
N LEU A 86 -1.71 11.92 6.60
CA LEU A 86 -1.88 11.16 7.83
C LEU A 86 -2.06 12.09 9.03
N GLU A 87 -1.27 13.16 9.12
CA GLU A 87 -1.40 14.18 10.17
C GLU A 87 -2.81 14.80 10.17
N ALA A 88 -3.31 15.23 9.01
CA ALA A 88 -4.64 15.80 8.89
C ALA A 88 -5.77 14.82 9.30
N ARG A 89 -5.60 13.52 9.00
CA ARG A 89 -6.55 12.48 9.44
C ARG A 89 -6.51 12.27 10.94
N ILE A 90 -5.33 12.27 11.55
CA ILE A 90 -5.16 12.15 13.00
C ILE A 90 -5.87 13.31 13.71
N GLU A 91 -5.66 14.54 13.23
CA GLU A 91 -6.33 15.73 13.76
C GLU A 91 -7.86 15.63 13.66
N THR A 92 -8.37 15.21 12.50
CA THR A 92 -9.81 15.00 12.31
C THR A 92 -10.38 13.97 13.29
N LEU A 93 -9.67 12.85 13.50
CA LEU A 93 -10.10 11.81 14.43
C LEU A 93 -10.09 12.29 15.89
N ALA A 94 -9.10 13.10 16.27
CA ALA A 94 -9.04 13.71 17.60
C ALA A 94 -10.24 14.64 17.85
N LEU A 95 -10.57 15.50 16.89
CA LEU A 95 -11.74 16.38 16.98
C LEU A 95 -13.06 15.60 17.08
N LEU A 96 -13.17 14.49 16.36
CA LEU A 96 -14.34 13.60 16.45
C LEU A 96 -14.43 12.95 17.83
N ALA A 97 -13.32 12.49 18.39
CA ALA A 97 -13.28 11.92 19.74
C ALA A 97 -13.76 12.93 20.80
N GLU A 98 -13.22 14.15 20.79
CA GLU A 98 -13.66 15.22 21.70
C GLU A 98 -15.15 15.57 21.53
N SER A 99 -15.67 15.52 20.30
CA SER A 99 -17.08 15.78 20.04
C SER A 99 -17.98 14.69 20.63
N ILE A 100 -17.55 13.43 20.55
CA ILE A 100 -18.26 12.29 21.15
C ILE A 100 -18.25 12.43 22.67
N GLU A 101 -17.09 12.70 23.28
CA GLU A 101 -16.98 12.91 24.73
C GLU A 101 -17.92 14.01 25.22
N ARG A 102 -17.89 15.19 24.58
CA ARG A 102 -18.81 16.29 24.92
C ARG A 102 -20.28 15.92 24.80
N LYS A 103 -20.65 15.13 23.79
CA LYS A 103 -22.04 14.64 23.65
C LYS A 103 -22.41 13.67 24.76
N LEU A 104 -21.51 12.75 25.13
CA LEU A 104 -21.74 11.79 26.21
C LEU A 104 -21.91 12.49 27.57
N GLU A 105 -21.09 13.51 27.85
CA GLU A 105 -21.24 14.35 29.05
C GLU A 105 -22.56 15.12 29.06
N ALA A 106 -22.99 15.67 27.92
CA ALA A 106 -24.30 16.32 27.83
C ALA A 106 -25.45 15.35 28.14
N TYR A 107 -25.35 14.09 27.68
CA TYR A 107 -26.36 13.07 28.01
C TYR A 107 -26.36 12.69 29.49
N SER A 108 -25.20 12.62 30.15
CA SER A 108 -25.11 12.28 31.57
C SER A 108 -25.57 13.40 32.50
N GLN A 109 -25.60 14.65 32.02
CA GLN A 109 -26.08 15.81 32.74
C GLN A 109 -27.56 16.14 32.48
N THR A 110 -28.25 15.39 31.61
CA THR A 110 -29.70 15.55 31.42
C THR A 110 -30.40 15.26 32.75
N PRO A 111 -31.09 16.22 33.38
CA PRO A 111 -31.74 15.97 34.66
C PRO A 111 -32.78 14.87 34.44
N ALA A 112 -32.72 13.82 35.27
CA ALA A 112 -33.78 12.84 35.36
C ALA A 112 -35.08 13.63 35.56
N VAL A 113 -35.95 13.61 34.54
CA VAL A 113 -37.28 14.21 34.59
C VAL A 113 -37.90 13.71 35.87
N GLN A 114 -38.10 14.64 36.81
CA GLN A 114 -38.68 14.38 38.11
C GLN A 114 -39.97 13.59 37.86
N ALA A 115 -39.97 12.34 38.30
CA ALA A 115 -41.17 11.53 38.33
C ALA A 115 -42.13 12.22 39.30
N GLU A 116 -43.03 13.02 38.73
CA GLU A 116 -44.11 13.68 39.43
C GLU A 116 -44.91 12.60 40.18
N PRO A 117 -44.96 12.65 41.53
CA PRO A 117 -45.74 11.68 42.29
C PRO A 117 -47.21 11.91 41.96
N ARG A 118 -47.81 10.97 41.22
CA ARG A 118 -49.25 10.98 40.96
C ARG A 118 -50.03 10.89 42.28
N PRO A 119 -51.10 11.69 42.44
CA PRO A 119 -51.94 11.70 43.64
C PRO A 119 -52.72 10.39 43.83
#